data_AF-A0A0D8S4R0-F1
#
_entry.id   AF-A0A0D8S4R0-F1
#
_cell.length_a   1.000
_cell.length_b   1.000
_cell.length_c   1.000
_cell.angle_alpha   90.00
_cell.angle_beta   90.00
_cell.angle_gamma   90.00
#
_symmetry.space_group_name_H-M   'P 1'
#
loop_
_entity.id
_entity.type
_entity.pdbx_description
1 polymer ?
#
loop_
_entity_poly.entity_id
_entity_poly.type
_entity_poly.pdbx_seq_one_letter_code
_entity_poly.pdbx_strand_id
1 'polypeptide(L)'
;MQEQQQPAQPAKKEKELTLEQRLLQNNPLHGLSLEKMLTELVDHYGWEILDTAMRFNCFNTKPSIASSVKYLKKTEWAREKLEAFYLSRFKRMPRATAAELEIPPRMRTFADGIVPKEPMELTVESILASQAKAASAYKERASRGRSNSRGGGRNRR
;
A
#
# COMPACT_ATOMS: atom_id res chain seq x y z
N MET A 1 -60.08 34.62 -1.59
CA MET A 1 -59.54 33.98 -0.38
C MET A 1 -58.25 33.28 -0.81
N GLN A 2 -57.11 33.93 -0.61
CA GLN A 2 -55.79 33.34 -0.86
C GLN A 2 -55.45 32.49 0.36
N GLU A 3 -55.42 31.17 0.19
CA GLU A 3 -54.82 30.29 1.18
C GLU A 3 -53.37 30.06 0.75
N GLN A 4 -52.48 30.87 1.35
CA GLN A 4 -51.06 30.64 1.30
C GLN A 4 -50.74 29.43 2.18
N GLN A 5 -50.39 28.29 1.57
CA GLN A 5 -49.65 27.24 2.27
C GLN A 5 -48.22 27.22 1.73
N GLN A 6 -47.29 27.59 2.61
CA GLN A 6 -45.85 27.67 2.38
C GLN A 6 -45.24 26.29 2.03
N PRO A 7 -44.12 26.24 1.28
CA PRO A 7 -43.43 24.99 1.00
C PRO A 7 -42.82 24.42 2.29
N ALA A 8 -43.16 23.17 2.59
CA ALA A 8 -42.55 22.40 3.65
C ALA A 8 -41.02 22.31 3.42
N GLN A 9 -40.27 22.80 4.39
CA GLN A 9 -38.82 22.71 4.48
C GLN A 9 -38.35 21.25 4.28
N PRO A 10 -37.29 20.98 3.49
CA PRO A 10 -36.73 19.63 3.40
C PRO A 10 -36.09 19.26 4.74
N ALA A 11 -36.68 18.25 5.40
CA ALA A 11 -36.17 17.69 6.64
C ALA A 11 -34.73 17.16 6.45
N LYS A 12 -33.79 17.85 7.10
CA LYS A 12 -32.50 17.39 7.63
C LYS A 12 -31.96 16.05 7.09
N LYS A 13 -30.99 16.15 6.17
CA LYS A 13 -30.04 15.08 5.79
C LYS A 13 -29.17 14.69 7.00
N GLU A 14 -29.65 13.78 7.84
CA GLU A 14 -28.78 13.09 8.79
C GLU A 14 -28.35 11.77 8.16
N LYS A 15 -27.05 11.71 7.89
CA LYS A 15 -26.34 10.68 7.16
C LYS A 15 -26.35 9.37 7.96
N GLU A 16 -27.24 8.44 7.63
CA GLU A 16 -26.93 7.03 7.83
C GLU A 16 -25.82 6.66 6.83
N LEU A 17 -24.57 6.88 7.24
CA LEU A 17 -23.43 6.32 6.55
C LEU A 17 -23.51 4.79 6.77
N THR A 18 -23.63 4.00 5.71
CA THR A 18 -23.69 2.54 5.86
C THR A 18 -22.45 2.03 6.60
N LEU A 19 -22.57 0.94 7.38
CA LEU A 19 -21.47 0.40 8.18
C LEU A 19 -20.19 0.18 7.34
N GLU A 20 -20.37 -0.25 6.08
CA GLU A 20 -19.31 -0.41 5.09
C GLU A 20 -18.63 0.91 4.73
N GLN A 21 -19.40 2.00 4.55
CA GLN A 21 -18.86 3.34 4.30
C GLN A 21 -18.08 3.87 5.51
N ARG A 22 -18.51 3.55 6.74
CA ARG A 22 -17.80 3.95 7.98
C ARG A 22 -16.46 3.23 8.13
N LEU A 23 -16.42 1.93 7.81
CA LEU A 23 -15.18 1.14 7.80
C LEU A 23 -14.21 1.59 6.69
N LEU A 24 -14.72 2.10 5.57
CA LEU A 24 -13.92 2.70 4.51
C LEU A 24 -13.31 4.06 4.92
N GLN A 25 -14.00 4.85 5.77
CA GLN A 25 -13.50 6.13 6.30
C GLN A 25 -12.32 5.98 7.27
N ASN A 26 -12.11 4.79 7.84
CA ASN A 26 -11.02 4.54 8.79
C ASN A 26 -9.67 4.27 8.10
N ASN A 27 -9.59 4.35 6.77
CA ASN A 27 -8.33 4.21 6.05
C ASN A 27 -7.51 5.52 6.13
N PRO A 28 -6.27 5.52 6.66
CA PRO A 28 -5.45 6.72 6.79
C PRO A 28 -5.00 7.31 5.45
N LEU A 29 -5.24 6.61 4.33
CA LEU A 29 -5.04 7.16 2.98
C LEU A 29 -6.22 8.01 2.49
N HIS A 30 -7.38 7.93 3.15
CA HIS A 30 -8.57 8.68 2.74
C HIS A 30 -8.36 10.18 2.97
N GLY A 31 -8.39 10.97 1.89
CA GLY A 31 -8.11 12.40 1.92
C GLY A 31 -6.62 12.80 1.85
N LEU A 32 -5.69 11.83 1.81
CA LEU A 32 -4.27 12.12 1.65
C LEU A 32 -3.93 12.28 0.16
N SER A 33 -3.33 13.41 -0.20
CA SER A 33 -2.85 13.63 -1.57
C SER A 33 -1.56 12.84 -1.82
N LEU A 34 -1.38 12.40 -3.06
CA LEU A 34 -0.20 11.63 -3.46
C LEU A 34 1.10 12.45 -3.32
N GLU A 35 1.00 13.77 -3.52
CA GLU A 35 2.10 14.72 -3.30
C GLU A 35 2.49 14.81 -1.83
N LYS A 36 1.52 14.93 -0.91
CA LYS A 36 1.79 14.97 0.53
C LYS A 36 2.40 13.67 1.02
N MET A 37 1.81 12.54 0.64
CA MET A 37 2.32 11.21 0.99
C MET A 37 3.78 11.01 0.55
N LEU A 38 4.09 11.36 -0.69
CA LEU A 38 5.45 11.24 -1.20
C LEU A 38 6.41 12.19 -0.47
N THR A 39 5.96 13.42 -0.17
CA THR A 39 6.77 14.40 0.56
C THR A 39 7.13 13.88 1.95
N GLU A 40 6.16 13.36 2.70
CA GLU A 40 6.40 12.75 4.02
C GLU A 40 7.39 11.56 3.92
N LEU A 41 7.21 10.69 2.92
CA LEU A 41 8.13 9.56 2.73
C LEU A 41 9.56 10.02 2.43
N VAL A 42 9.73 11.03 1.59
CA VAL A 42 11.04 11.56 1.22
C VAL A 42 11.67 12.32 2.39
N ASP A 43 10.89 13.07 3.16
CA ASP A 43 11.36 13.80 4.34
C ASP A 43 11.91 12.84 5.41
N HIS A 44 11.21 11.72 5.63
CA HIS A 44 11.60 10.75 6.64
C HIS A 44 12.66 9.72 6.17
N TYR A 45 12.60 9.24 4.93
CA TYR A 45 13.48 8.17 4.43
C TYR A 45 14.52 8.63 3.41
N GLY A 46 14.31 9.77 2.75
CA GLY A 46 15.12 10.18 1.61
C GLY A 46 14.92 9.31 0.36
N TRP A 47 15.54 9.73 -0.74
CA TRP A 47 15.37 9.09 -2.05
C TRP A 47 16.07 7.75 -2.17
N GLU A 48 17.26 7.59 -1.55
CA GLU A 48 18.07 6.37 -1.68
C GLU A 48 17.39 5.14 -1.05
N ILE A 49 16.78 5.31 0.12
CA ILE A 49 16.04 4.25 0.81
C ILE A 49 14.79 3.87 0.01
N LEU A 50 14.06 4.86 -0.50
CA LEU A 50 12.86 4.62 -1.29
C LEU A 50 13.18 3.91 -2.63
N ASP A 51 14.26 4.30 -3.30
CA ASP A 51 14.72 3.62 -4.52
C ASP A 51 15.15 2.18 -4.21
N THR A 52 15.91 1.96 -3.13
CA THR A 52 16.31 0.60 -2.73
C THR A 52 15.11 -0.29 -2.37
N ALA A 53 14.10 0.28 -1.71
CA ALA A 53 12.90 -0.44 -1.28
C ALA A 53 11.95 -0.76 -2.45
N MET A 54 11.68 0.22 -3.32
CA MET A 54 10.65 0.10 -4.36
C MET A 54 11.20 -0.15 -5.75
N ARG A 55 12.45 0.23 -6.01
CA ARG A 55 13.16 0.16 -7.29
C ARG A 55 12.39 0.85 -8.42
N PHE A 56 11.98 2.09 -8.18
CA PHE A 56 11.28 2.89 -9.19
C PHE A 56 12.29 3.74 -9.96
N ASN A 57 12.31 3.59 -11.28
CA ASN A 57 13.23 4.34 -12.15
C ASN A 57 13.18 5.86 -11.95
N CYS A 58 12.02 6.41 -11.54
CA CYS A 58 11.87 7.85 -11.31
C CYS A 58 12.62 8.37 -10.07
N PHE A 59 13.05 7.51 -9.15
CA PHE A 59 13.83 7.89 -7.97
C PHE A 59 15.35 7.89 -8.23
N ASN A 60 15.82 7.15 -9.24
CA ASN A 60 17.25 7.05 -9.57
C ASN A 60 17.72 8.16 -10.54
N THR A 61 17.02 8.42 -11.65
CA THR A 61 17.57 9.28 -12.72
C THR A 61 17.53 10.79 -12.40
N LYS A 62 16.41 11.29 -11.84
CA LYS A 62 16.20 12.71 -11.44
C LYS A 62 15.10 12.80 -10.37
N PRO A 63 15.41 12.47 -9.10
CA PRO A 63 14.41 12.47 -8.05
C PRO A 63 13.81 13.87 -7.85
N SER A 64 12.49 13.98 -8.03
CA SER A 64 11.73 15.20 -7.82
C SER A 64 10.30 14.83 -7.50
N ILE A 65 9.71 15.47 -6.47
CA ILE A 65 8.32 15.24 -6.06
C ILE A 65 7.37 15.38 -7.26
N ALA A 66 7.48 16.45 -8.05
CA ALA A 66 6.60 16.70 -9.17
C ALA A 66 6.70 15.63 -10.28
N SER A 67 7.93 15.21 -10.62
CA SER A 67 8.17 14.18 -11.64
C SER A 67 7.68 12.81 -11.18
N SER A 68 7.95 12.45 -9.93
CA SER A 68 7.49 11.20 -9.32
C SER A 68 5.97 11.14 -9.22
N VAL A 69 5.31 12.24 -8.85
CA VAL A 69 3.83 12.32 -8.82
C VAL A 69 3.25 12.13 -10.21
N LYS A 70 3.82 12.76 -11.24
CA LYS A 70 3.39 12.54 -12.64
C LYS A 70 3.55 11.08 -13.06
N TYR A 71 4.63 10.42 -12.66
CA TYR A 71 4.86 8.99 -12.93
C TYR A 71 3.82 8.11 -12.21
N LEU A 72 3.63 8.32 -10.91
CA LEU A 72 2.69 7.55 -10.08
C LEU A 72 1.22 7.73 -10.53
N LYS A 73 0.86 8.89 -11.10
CA LYS A 73 -0.46 9.10 -11.72
C LYS A 73 -0.66 8.26 -12.99
N LYS A 74 0.41 7.99 -13.75
CA LYS A 74 0.36 7.18 -14.98
C LYS A 74 0.51 5.69 -14.72
N THR A 75 1.15 5.31 -13.62
CA THR A 75 1.52 3.93 -13.32
C THR A 75 0.80 3.47 -12.05
N GLU A 76 -0.40 2.91 -12.23
CA GLU A 76 -1.29 2.53 -11.13
C GLU A 76 -0.65 1.52 -10.16
N TRP A 77 -0.04 0.45 -10.66
CA TRP A 77 0.64 -0.52 -9.80
C TRP A 77 1.77 0.11 -8.95
N ALA A 78 2.43 1.17 -9.45
CA ALA A 78 3.45 1.88 -8.70
C ALA A 78 2.84 2.75 -7.60
N ARG A 79 1.69 3.39 -7.87
CA ARG A 79 0.90 4.11 -6.86
C ARG A 79 0.45 3.16 -5.75
N GLU A 80 -0.12 2.02 -6.10
CA GLU A 80 -0.59 1.02 -5.12
C GLU A 80 0.57 0.49 -4.28
N LYS A 81 1.72 0.22 -4.90
CA LYS A 81 2.92 -0.21 -4.18
C LYS A 81 3.43 0.87 -3.20
N LEU A 82 3.41 2.15 -3.59
CA LEU A 82 3.77 3.25 -2.70
C LEU A 82 2.79 3.39 -1.53
N GLU A 83 1.49 3.26 -1.79
CA GLU A 83 0.44 3.33 -0.77
C GLU A 83 0.53 2.17 0.23
N ALA A 84 0.76 0.95 -0.26
CA ALA A 84 1.00 -0.21 0.57
C ALA A 84 2.29 -0.06 1.41
N PHE A 85 3.34 0.54 0.84
CA PHE A 85 4.56 0.87 1.57
C PHE A 85 4.30 1.89 2.69
N TYR A 86 3.57 2.97 2.39
CA TYR A 86 3.19 3.99 3.37
C TYR A 86 2.40 3.40 4.53
N LEU A 87 1.38 2.58 4.25
CA LEU A 87 0.60 1.91 5.28
C LEU A 87 1.45 0.99 6.16
N SER A 88 2.32 0.17 5.55
CA SER A 88 3.06 -0.88 6.26
C SER A 88 4.29 -0.37 7.00
N ARG A 89 5.05 0.58 6.44
CA ARG A 89 6.32 1.06 7.02
C ARG A 89 6.18 2.39 7.73
N PHE A 90 5.41 3.32 7.16
CA PHE A 90 5.27 4.66 7.71
C PHE A 90 4.20 4.73 8.80
N LYS A 91 3.00 4.18 8.56
CA LYS A 91 1.91 4.16 9.55
C LYS A 91 1.88 2.87 10.40
N ARG A 92 2.68 1.87 10.04
CA ARG A 92 2.80 0.55 10.70
C ARG A 92 1.46 -0.13 10.92
N MET A 93 0.58 -0.05 9.91
CA MET A 93 -0.72 -0.72 9.93
C MET A 93 -0.59 -2.25 9.87
N PRO A 94 -1.59 -2.99 10.38
CA PRO A 94 -1.64 -4.43 10.26
C PRO A 94 -1.51 -4.87 8.80
N ARG A 95 -0.73 -5.94 8.60
CA ARG A 95 -0.54 -6.53 7.27
C ARG A 95 -1.88 -6.97 6.71
N ALA A 96 -2.06 -6.78 5.40
CA ALA A 96 -3.20 -7.30 4.68
C ALA A 96 -3.26 -8.81 4.73
N THR A 97 -4.48 -9.33 4.89
CA THR A 97 -4.76 -10.74 4.60
C THR A 97 -4.59 -10.99 3.10
N ALA A 98 -4.45 -12.26 2.70
CA ALA A 98 -4.26 -12.60 1.28
C ALA A 98 -5.40 -12.08 0.39
N ALA A 99 -6.65 -12.18 0.86
CA ALA A 99 -7.82 -11.67 0.14
C ALA A 99 -7.83 -10.14 0.04
N GLU A 100 -7.38 -9.43 1.08
CA GLU A 100 -7.30 -7.96 1.08
C GLU A 100 -6.20 -7.40 0.16
N LEU A 101 -5.16 -8.20 -0.15
CA LEU A 101 -4.09 -7.78 -1.06
C LEU A 101 -4.55 -7.70 -2.52
N GLU A 102 -5.65 -8.36 -2.87
CA GLU A 102 -6.27 -8.27 -4.20
C GLU A 102 -7.06 -6.96 -4.37
N ILE A 103 -7.37 -6.28 -3.26
CA ILE A 103 -8.11 -5.03 -3.23
C ILE A 103 -7.10 -3.87 -3.21
N PRO A 104 -7.31 -2.80 -4.01
CA PRO A 104 -6.47 -1.62 -3.98
C PRO A 104 -6.33 -1.04 -2.56
N PRO A 105 -5.14 -0.53 -2.16
CA PRO A 105 -4.89 -0.08 -0.79
C PRO A 105 -5.85 0.99 -0.27
N ARG A 106 -6.39 1.85 -1.16
CA ARG A 106 -7.40 2.87 -0.83
C ARG A 106 -8.80 2.30 -0.56
N MET A 107 -9.11 1.14 -1.14
CA MET A 107 -10.40 0.45 -1.00
C MET A 107 -10.38 -0.56 0.14
N ARG A 108 -9.21 -0.78 0.76
CA ARG A 108 -9.08 -1.67 1.91
C ARG A 108 -9.72 -1.05 3.15
N THR A 109 -10.49 -1.85 3.87
CA THR A 109 -11.06 -1.51 5.18
C THR A 109 -10.09 -1.91 6.30
N PHE A 110 -10.10 -1.14 7.38
CA PHE A 110 -9.32 -1.43 8.60
C PHE A 110 -10.26 -1.43 9.80
N ALA A 111 -10.01 -2.33 10.76
CA ALA A 111 -10.78 -2.37 11.99
C ALA A 111 -10.72 -1.03 12.74
N ASP A 112 -11.85 -0.60 13.30
CA ASP A 112 -11.94 0.62 14.07
C ASP A 112 -10.97 0.61 15.27
N GLY A 113 -10.33 1.76 15.56
CA GLY A 113 -9.45 1.92 16.73
C GLY A 113 -7.96 1.60 16.49
N ILE A 114 -7.56 1.24 15.27
CA ILE A 114 -6.13 1.08 14.95
C ILE A 114 -5.50 2.47 14.75
N VAL A 115 -4.70 2.90 15.73
CA VAL A 115 -3.95 4.16 15.65
C VAL A 115 -2.65 3.95 14.86
N PRO A 116 -2.32 4.81 13.88
CA PRO A 116 -1.02 4.80 13.24
C PRO A 116 0.12 4.95 14.24
N LYS A 117 1.17 4.14 14.09
CA LYS A 117 2.38 4.26 14.91
C LYS A 117 3.42 5.13 14.21
N GLU A 118 4.46 5.48 14.95
CA GLU A 118 5.62 6.19 14.42
C GLU A 118 6.28 5.41 13.27
N PRO A 119 6.85 6.12 12.28
CA PRO A 119 7.53 5.51 11.14
C PRO A 119 8.62 4.53 11.58
N MET A 120 8.69 3.39 10.92
CA MET A 120 9.77 2.44 11.14
C MET A 120 11.07 3.04 10.61
N GLU A 121 12.17 2.99 11.36
CA GLU A 121 13.48 3.36 10.79
C GLU A 121 13.93 2.30 9.79
N LEU A 122 14.26 2.72 8.56
CA LEU A 122 14.76 1.86 7.51
C LEU A 122 16.16 2.31 7.11
N THR A 123 17.13 1.39 7.10
CA THR A 123 18.45 1.60 6.52
C THR A 123 18.57 0.85 5.19
N VAL A 124 19.35 1.39 4.26
CA VAL A 124 19.63 0.76 2.95
C VAL A 124 20.17 -0.66 3.14
N GLU A 125 21.11 -0.83 4.07
CA GLU A 125 21.72 -2.12 4.40
C GLU A 125 20.70 -3.16 4.88
N SER A 126 19.79 -2.76 5.78
CA SER A 126 18.74 -3.65 6.30
C SER A 126 17.80 -4.13 5.19
N ILE A 127 17.44 -3.22 4.28
CA ILE A 127 16.60 -3.55 3.12
C ILE A 127 17.32 -4.55 2.22
N LEU A 128 18.58 -4.28 1.87
CA LEU A 128 19.38 -5.17 1.02
C LEU A 128 19.60 -6.53 1.66
N ALA A 129 19.89 -6.59 2.96
CA ALA A 129 20.03 -7.83 3.71
C ALA A 129 18.70 -8.63 3.70
N SER A 130 17.57 -7.96 3.92
CA SER A 130 16.25 -8.59 3.83
C SER A 130 15.95 -9.12 2.43
N GLN A 131 16.32 -8.38 1.37
CA GLN A 131 16.15 -8.81 -0.01
C GLN A 131 17.06 -10.02 -0.34
N ALA A 132 18.31 -10.00 0.11
CA ALA A 132 19.27 -11.09 -0.08
C ALA A 132 18.80 -12.38 0.61
N LYS A 133 18.30 -12.27 1.85
CA LYS A 133 17.74 -13.40 2.60
C LYS A 133 16.51 -14.00 1.91
N ALA A 134 15.62 -13.16 1.39
CA ALA A 134 14.45 -13.62 0.64
C ALA A 134 14.88 -14.34 -0.66
N ALA A 135 15.87 -13.81 -1.36
CA ALA A 135 16.41 -14.43 -2.58
C ALA A 135 17.10 -15.78 -2.31
N SER A 136 17.89 -15.89 -1.23
CA SER A 136 18.54 -17.14 -0.85
C SER A 136 17.52 -18.21 -0.45
N ALA A 137 16.52 -17.86 0.36
CA ALA A 137 15.44 -18.79 0.75
C ALA A 137 14.66 -19.30 -0.47
N TYR A 138 14.38 -18.43 -1.45
CA TYR A 138 13.77 -18.85 -2.71
C TYR A 138 14.67 -19.83 -3.48
N LYS A 139 15.96 -19.51 -3.63
CA LYS A 139 16.95 -20.35 -4.33
C LYS A 139 17.09 -21.74 -3.67
N GLU A 140 17.13 -21.79 -2.35
CA GLU A 140 17.18 -23.04 -1.57
C GLU A 140 15.92 -23.88 -1.74
N ARG A 141 14.73 -23.26 -1.70
CA ARG A 141 13.48 -24.00 -1.92
C ARG A 141 13.37 -24.53 -3.34
N ALA A 142 13.78 -23.73 -4.32
CA ALA A 142 13.82 -24.14 -5.73
C ALA A 142 14.82 -25.28 -5.99
N SER A 143 16.00 -25.27 -5.37
CA SER A 143 16.99 -26.34 -5.53
C SER A 143 16.54 -27.66 -4.91
N ARG A 144 15.91 -27.63 -3.73
CA ARG A 144 15.32 -28.81 -3.08
C ARG A 144 14.22 -29.47 -3.92
N GLY A 145 13.35 -28.67 -4.55
CA GLY A 145 12.30 -29.18 -5.45
C GLY A 145 12.86 -29.90 -6.67
N ARG A 146 13.95 -29.37 -7.27
CA ARG A 146 14.58 -29.94 -8.48
C ARG A 146 15.29 -31.29 -8.23
N SER A 147 15.82 -31.51 -7.03
CA SER A 147 16.44 -32.78 -6.66
C SER A 147 15.41 -33.91 -6.52
N ASN A 148 14.22 -33.61 -6.00
CA ASN A 148 13.20 -34.62 -5.70
C ASN A 148 12.51 -35.18 -6.96
N SER A 149 12.38 -34.37 -8.02
CA SER A 149 11.76 -34.81 -9.28
C SER A 149 12.66 -35.69 -10.18
N ARG A 150 13.96 -35.82 -9.89
CA ARG A 150 14.89 -36.63 -10.71
C ARG A 150 15.00 -38.10 -10.25
N GLY A 151 14.38 -38.48 -9.13
CA GLY A 151 14.47 -39.84 -8.56
C GLY A 151 13.34 -40.81 -8.95
N GLY A 152 12.23 -40.34 -9.54
CA GLY A 152 11.00 -41.15 -9.75
C GLY A 152 10.89 -41.91 -11.08
N GLY A 153 11.91 -41.88 -11.93
CA GLY A 153 11.83 -42.38 -13.31
C GLY A 153 12.67 -43.62 -13.58
N ARG A 154 12.45 -44.73 -12.88
CA ARG A 154 13.00 -46.05 -13.25
C ARG A 154 12.12 -47.19 -12.70
N ASN A 155 10.99 -47.44 -13.36
CA ASN A 155 10.44 -48.80 -13.48
C ASN A 155 9.45 -48.84 -14.65
N ARG A 156 9.96 -49.12 -15.86
CA ARG A 156 9.16 -49.66 -16.96
C ARG A 156 9.64 -51.09 -17.16
N ARG A 157 8.77 -52.01 -16.77
CA ARG A 157 8.86 -53.46 -17.04
C ARG A 157 8.50 -53.72 -18.48
#